data_AF-A0A9D2DIM0-F1
#
_entry.id   AF-A0A9D2DIM0-F1
#
_cell.length_a   1.000
_cell.length_b   1.000
_cell.length_c   1.000
_cell.angle_alpha   90.00
_cell.angle_beta   90.00
_cell.angle_gamma   90.00
#
_symmetry.space_group_name_H-M   'P 1'
#
loop_
_entity.id
_entity.type
_entity.pdbx_description
1 polymer ?
#
loop_
_entity_poly.entity_id
_entity_poly.type
_entity_poly.pdbx_seq_one_letter_code
_entity_poly.pdbx_strand_id
1 'polypeptide(L)'
;MELVPDMTPEQLRAMADAMDAEGQRPGYMRTVDVDGIAVDVDMRVVGDIRTLRLIAAVDKGGPDAVQNIMRLFDRLFGEQQDRIIDALSDEDGFCSAQRFTEFCVHLLSEVGAKN
;
A
#
# COMPACT_ATOMS: atom_id res chain seq x y z
N MET A 1 -33.77 -6.74 15.38
CA MET A 1 -32.44 -7.18 14.90
C MET A 1 -32.64 -8.63 14.49
N GLU A 2 -33.02 -8.85 13.23
CA GLU A 2 -33.27 -10.20 12.71
C GLU A 2 -31.94 -10.97 12.69
N LEU A 3 -31.93 -12.14 13.33
CA LEU A 3 -30.83 -13.08 13.30
C LEU A 3 -30.74 -13.65 11.88
N VAL A 4 -29.62 -13.40 11.20
CA VAL A 4 -29.34 -13.95 9.87
C VAL A 4 -29.29 -15.48 10.00
N PRO A 5 -30.24 -16.24 9.42
CA PRO A 5 -30.21 -17.70 9.46
C PRO A 5 -29.23 -18.21 8.39
N ASP A 6 -28.52 -19.29 8.70
CA ASP A 6 -27.69 -20.11 7.79
C ASP A 6 -26.23 -19.71 7.55
N MET A 7 -25.57 -18.98 8.46
CA MET A 7 -24.10 -18.94 8.45
C MET A 7 -23.52 -20.13 9.21
N THR A 8 -22.66 -20.90 8.54
CA THR A 8 -21.89 -21.97 9.19
C THR A 8 -20.94 -21.38 10.24
N PRO A 9 -20.55 -22.16 11.28
CA PRO A 9 -19.59 -21.70 12.28
C PRO A 9 -18.26 -21.20 11.67
N GLU A 10 -17.84 -21.74 10.54
CA GLU A 10 -16.65 -21.28 9.80
C GLU A 10 -16.88 -19.92 9.14
N GLN A 11 -18.05 -19.69 8.54
CA GLN A 11 -18.41 -18.39 7.96
C GLN A 11 -18.58 -17.29 9.01
N LEU A 12 -19.12 -17.64 10.18
CA LEU A 12 -19.20 -16.71 11.32
C LEU A 12 -17.81 -16.32 11.83
N ARG A 13 -16.87 -17.27 11.82
CA ARG A 13 -15.49 -17.02 12.23
C ARG A 13 -14.74 -16.17 11.21
N ALA A 14 -14.87 -16.48 9.92
CA ALA A 14 -14.30 -15.66 8.85
C ALA A 14 -14.87 -14.24 8.84
N MET A 15 -16.16 -14.08 9.14
CA MET A 15 -16.79 -12.76 9.28
C MET A 15 -16.31 -12.01 10.52
N ALA A 16 -16.14 -12.69 11.66
CA ALA A 16 -15.56 -12.10 12.86
C ALA A 16 -14.10 -11.67 12.64
N ASP A 17 -13.29 -12.52 11.99
CA ASP A 17 -11.90 -12.21 11.65
C ASP A 17 -11.82 -11.02 10.67
N ALA A 18 -12.75 -10.94 9.71
CA ALA A 18 -12.87 -9.79 8.80
C ALA A 18 -13.32 -8.51 9.53
N MET A 19 -14.26 -8.61 10.46
CA MET A 19 -14.74 -7.47 11.27
C MET A 19 -13.69 -6.99 12.28
N ASP A 20 -12.90 -7.89 12.87
CA ASP A 20 -11.77 -7.53 13.75
C ASP A 20 -10.62 -6.90 12.94
N ALA A 21 -10.37 -7.37 11.73
CA ALA A 21 -9.43 -6.74 10.80
C ALA A 21 -9.88 -5.34 10.33
N GLU A 22 -11.19 -5.14 10.14
CA GLU A 22 -11.77 -3.82 9.80
C GLU A 22 -11.85 -2.88 11.01
N GLY A 23 -12.07 -3.39 12.22
CA GLY A 23 -12.29 -2.60 13.44
C GLY A 23 -11.03 -2.01 14.08
N GLN A 24 -9.84 -2.51 13.74
CA GLN A 24 -8.58 -2.07 14.36
C GLN A 24 -7.77 -1.06 13.54
N ARG A 25 -8.14 -0.83 12.28
CA ARG A 25 -7.40 0.08 11.40
C ARG A 25 -7.95 1.50 11.53
N PRO A 26 -7.10 2.51 11.82
CA PRO A 26 -7.55 3.89 11.85
C PRO A 26 -8.22 4.27 10.52
N GLY A 27 -9.35 4.99 10.53
CA GLY A 27 -10.14 5.26 9.31
C GLY A 27 -9.43 6.07 8.20
N TYR A 28 -8.19 6.48 8.43
CA TYR A 28 -7.32 7.08 7.42
C TYR A 28 -6.39 6.06 6.71
N MET A 29 -6.33 4.82 7.18
CA MET A 29 -5.62 3.72 6.54
C MET A 29 -6.52 3.06 5.50
N ARG A 30 -5.97 2.80 4.32
CA ARG A 30 -6.67 2.11 3.24
C ARG A 30 -5.82 0.96 2.72
N THR A 31 -6.38 -0.23 2.64
CA THR A 31 -5.74 -1.33 1.94
C THR A 31 -5.99 -1.19 0.44
N VAL A 32 -4.93 -1.24 -0.35
CA VAL A 32 -4.95 -1.22 -1.81
C VAL A 32 -4.27 -2.50 -2.29
N ASP A 33 -4.95 -3.25 -3.14
CA ASP A 33 -4.35 -4.40 -3.83
C ASP A 33 -3.68 -3.93 -5.12
N VAL A 34 -2.39 -4.23 -5.27
CA VAL A 34 -1.61 -3.93 -6.46
C VAL A 34 -0.87 -5.20 -6.84
N ASP A 35 -1.12 -5.72 -8.04
CA ASP A 35 -0.48 -6.94 -8.55
C ASP A 35 -0.57 -8.14 -7.58
N GLY A 36 -1.67 -8.24 -6.81
CA GLY A 36 -1.90 -9.29 -5.81
C GLY A 36 -1.19 -9.06 -4.46
N ILE A 37 -0.58 -7.88 -4.27
CA ILE A 37 0.05 -7.46 -3.02
C ILE A 37 -0.88 -6.44 -2.34
N ALA A 38 -1.45 -6.83 -1.20
CA ALA A 38 -2.24 -5.93 -0.37
C ALA A 38 -1.33 -4.97 0.42
N VAL A 39 -1.40 -3.68 0.12
CA VAL A 39 -0.62 -2.61 0.75
C VAL A 39 -1.52 -1.73 1.59
N ASP A 40 -1.20 -1.56 2.87
CA ASP A 40 -1.89 -0.58 3.73
C ASP A 40 -1.26 0.81 3.55
N VAL A 41 -2.06 1.79 3.12
CA VAL A 41 -1.61 3.16 2.82
C VAL A 41 -2.26 4.14 3.79
N ASP A 42 -1.46 4.99 4.44
CA ASP A 42 -1.98 6.14 5.22
C ASP A 42 -2.38 7.27 4.26
N MET A 43 -3.68 7.48 4.09
CA MET A 43 -4.23 8.50 3.20
C MET A 43 -3.87 9.93 3.65
N ARG A 44 -3.53 10.16 4.92
CA ARG A 44 -3.00 11.46 5.38
C ARG A 44 -1.60 11.70 4.87
N VAL A 45 -0.79 10.65 4.79
CA VAL A 45 0.55 10.73 4.20
C VAL A 45 0.45 11.04 2.72
N VAL A 46 -0.49 10.40 2.00
CA VAL A 46 -0.73 10.68 0.58
C VAL A 46 -1.12 12.15 0.36
N GLY A 47 -2.03 12.69 1.16
CA GLY A 47 -2.47 14.08 1.08
C GLY A 47 -1.49 15.11 1.68
N ASP A 48 -0.37 14.69 2.27
CA ASP A 48 0.57 15.59 2.94
C ASP A 48 1.39 16.40 1.93
N ILE A 49 1.51 17.70 2.16
CA ILE A 49 2.30 18.61 1.33
C ILE A 49 3.77 18.17 1.16
N ARG A 50 4.34 17.47 2.16
CA ARG A 50 5.69 16.92 2.10
C ARG A 50 5.79 15.78 1.09
N THR A 51 4.74 14.95 1.00
CA THR A 51 4.64 13.87 0.01
C THR A 51 4.46 14.45 -1.39
N LEU A 52 3.60 15.46 -1.54
CA LEU A 52 3.43 16.18 -2.81
C LEU A 52 4.74 16.83 -3.29
N ARG A 53 5.54 17.39 -2.39
CA ARG A 53 6.87 17.93 -2.72
C ARG A 53 7.85 16.85 -3.19
N LEU A 54 7.80 15.67 -2.59
CA LEU A 54 8.62 14.54 -3.03
C LEU A 54 8.18 14.07 -4.41
N ILE A 55 6.88 13.91 -4.66
CA ILE A 55 6.33 13.57 -5.98
C ILE A 55 6.79 14.60 -7.03
N ALA A 56 6.66 15.89 -6.74
CA ALA A 56 7.11 16.95 -7.65
C ALA A 56 8.64 16.93 -7.89
N ALA A 57 9.44 16.56 -6.88
CA ALA A 57 10.88 16.43 -7.02
C ALA A 57 11.28 15.20 -7.85
N VAL A 58 10.53 14.11 -7.75
CA VAL A 58 10.69 12.92 -8.60
C VAL A 58 10.32 13.26 -10.05
N ASP A 59 9.17 13.90 -10.27
CA ASP A 59 8.67 14.30 -11.59
C ASP A 59 9.61 15.29 -12.30
N LYS A 60 10.15 16.26 -11.55
CA LYS A 60 11.16 17.20 -12.06
C LYS A 60 12.46 16.50 -12.49
N GLY A 61 12.77 15.33 -11.93
CA GLY A 61 14.01 14.61 -12.16
C GLY A 61 15.25 15.34 -11.61
N GLY A 62 16.43 14.87 -12.04
CA GLY A 62 17.72 15.43 -11.65
C GLY A 62 18.64 14.44 -10.93
N PRO A 63 19.82 14.88 -10.46
CA PRO A 63 20.82 14.00 -9.84
C PRO A 63 20.32 13.30 -8.57
N ASP A 64 19.36 13.91 -7.86
CA ASP A 64 18.79 13.36 -6.62
C ASP A 64 17.50 12.55 -6.85
N ALA A 65 17.10 12.31 -8.11
CA ALA A 65 15.82 11.67 -8.42
C ALA A 65 15.65 10.31 -7.73
N VAL A 66 16.67 9.46 -7.79
CA VAL A 66 16.67 8.13 -7.13
C VAL A 66 16.52 8.26 -5.62
N GLN A 67 17.18 9.23 -4.99
CA GLN A 67 17.06 9.45 -3.55
C GLN A 67 15.67 9.96 -3.16
N ASN A 68 15.06 10.83 -3.96
CA ASN A 68 13.72 11.33 -3.72
C ASN A 68 12.65 10.24 -3.91
N ILE A 69 12.86 9.34 -4.86
CA ILE A 69 12.04 8.13 -5.05
C ILE A 69 12.10 7.25 -3.79
N MET A 70 13.29 6.93 -3.29
CA MET A 70 13.44 6.13 -2.06
C MET A 70 12.75 6.79 -0.86
N ARG A 71 12.97 8.10 -0.64
CA ARG A 71 12.32 8.85 0.45
C ARG A 71 10.79 8.88 0.34
N LEU A 72 10.26 8.94 -0.88
CA LEU A 72 8.82 8.87 -1.12
C LEU A 72 8.27 7.50 -0.70
N PHE A 73 8.99 6.43 -1.04
CA PHE A 73 8.57 5.06 -0.73
C PHE A 73 8.72 4.70 0.75
N ASP A 74 9.83 5.07 1.38
CA ASP A 74 10.00 4.91 2.84
C ASP A 74 8.84 5.59 3.58
N ARG A 75 8.38 6.73 3.05
CA ARG A 75 7.26 7.49 3.61
C ARG A 75 5.91 6.83 3.36
N LEU A 76 5.67 6.23 2.20
CA LEU A 76 4.39 5.61 1.84
C LEU A 76 4.21 4.22 2.44
N PHE A 77 5.27 3.42 2.47
CA PHE A 77 5.22 2.02 2.88
C PHE A 77 5.61 1.79 4.33
N GLY A 78 6.51 2.62 4.86
CA GLY A 78 7.06 2.45 6.21
C GLY A 78 7.55 1.02 6.43
N GLU A 79 7.04 0.38 7.47
CA GLU A 79 7.43 -0.98 7.89
C GLU A 79 7.04 -2.09 6.89
N GLN A 80 6.14 -1.83 5.94
CA GLN A 80 5.72 -2.83 4.94
C GLN A 80 6.71 -2.99 3.78
N GLN A 81 7.71 -2.10 3.68
CA GLN A 81 8.63 -2.04 2.56
C GLN A 81 9.38 -3.34 2.33
N ASP A 82 9.92 -3.95 3.39
CA ASP A 82 10.66 -5.22 3.28
C ASP A 82 9.76 -6.33 2.73
N ARG A 83 8.53 -6.46 3.25
CA ARG A 83 7.55 -7.44 2.76
C ARG A 83 7.19 -7.23 1.28
N ILE A 84 7.08 -5.96 0.86
CA ILE A 84 6.77 -5.62 -0.54
C ILE A 84 7.97 -5.95 -1.45
N ILE A 85 9.18 -5.62 -1.03
CA ILE A 85 10.40 -5.96 -1.77
C ILE A 85 10.55 -7.48 -1.89
N ASP A 86 10.33 -8.22 -0.81
CA ASP A 86 10.36 -9.69 -0.82
C ASP A 86 9.32 -10.26 -1.79
N ALA A 87 8.10 -9.72 -1.80
CA ALA A 87 7.04 -10.16 -2.71
C ALA A 87 7.31 -9.82 -4.18
N LEU A 88 8.08 -8.77 -4.46
CA LEU A 88 8.46 -8.36 -5.82
C LEU A 88 9.75 -9.00 -6.32
N SER A 89 10.54 -9.59 -5.41
CA SER A 89 11.80 -10.26 -5.71
C SER A 89 11.57 -11.55 -6.50
N ASP A 90 12.55 -11.92 -7.31
CA ASP A 90 12.57 -13.23 -7.97
C ASP A 90 13.02 -14.36 -7.01
N GLU A 91 13.16 -15.58 -7.54
CA GLU A 91 13.54 -16.77 -6.77
C GLU A 91 14.92 -16.63 -6.10
N ASP A 92 15.79 -15.78 -6.63
CA ASP A 92 17.13 -15.50 -6.09
C ASP A 92 17.13 -14.34 -5.09
N GLY A 93 15.97 -13.74 -4.81
CA GLY A 93 15.82 -12.58 -3.93
C GLY A 93 16.19 -11.25 -4.58
N PHE A 94 16.28 -11.20 -5.91
CA PHE A 94 16.59 -9.97 -6.63
C PHE A 94 15.31 -9.22 -7.02
N CYS A 95 15.17 -7.99 -6.51
CA CYS A 95 14.14 -7.04 -6.94
C CYS A 95 14.76 -5.96 -7.83
N SER A 96 14.39 -5.95 -9.11
CA SER A 96 14.90 -4.93 -10.03
C SER A 96 14.31 -3.56 -9.72
N ALA A 97 15.12 -2.51 -9.84
CA ALA A 97 14.66 -1.13 -9.64
C ALA A 97 13.48 -0.77 -10.57
N GLN A 98 13.45 -1.35 -11.78
CA GLN A 98 12.33 -1.17 -12.71
C GLN A 98 11.04 -1.76 -12.15
N ARG A 99 11.05 -3.03 -11.72
CA ARG A 99 9.85 -3.71 -11.19
C ARG A 99 9.31 -3.02 -9.95
N PHE A 100 10.22 -2.61 -9.06
CA PHE A 100 9.85 -1.84 -7.88
C PHE A 100 9.22 -0.49 -8.24
N THR A 101 9.80 0.23 -9.22
CA THR A 101 9.25 1.52 -9.68
C THR A 101 7.88 1.37 -10.32
N GLU A 102 7.69 0.35 -11.18
CA GLU A 102 6.41 0.06 -11.84
C GLU A 102 5.30 -0.23 -10.82
N PHE A 103 5.57 -1.10 -9.85
CA PHE A 103 4.64 -1.39 -8.74
C PHE A 103 4.22 -0.11 -8.01
N CYS A 104 5.18 0.77 -7.72
CA CYS A 104 4.91 2.01 -7.02
C CYS A 104 4.06 3.00 -7.84
N VAL A 105 4.27 3.07 -9.16
CA VAL A 105 3.44 3.89 -10.05
C VAL A 105 2.01 3.37 -10.09
N HIS A 106 1.83 2.04 -10.12
CA HIS A 106 0.50 1.41 -10.06
C HIS A 106 -0.20 1.72 -8.73
N LEU A 107 0.50 1.61 -7.60
CA LEU A 107 -0.06 1.96 -6.30
C LEU A 107 -0.52 3.41 -6.23
N LEU A 108 0.33 4.36 -6.65
CA LEU A 108 -0.04 5.78 -6.63
C LEU A 108 -1.23 6.07 -7.55
N SER A 109 -1.33 5.36 -8.67
CA SER A 109 -2.46 5.44 -9.59
C SER A 109 -3.74 4.90 -8.95
N GLU A 110 -3.69 3.75 -8.29
CA GLU A 110 -4.83 3.16 -7.57
C GLU A 110 -5.31 4.03 -6.40
N VAL A 111 -4.37 4.60 -5.64
CA VAL A 111 -4.67 5.52 -4.54
C VAL A 111 -5.24 6.84 -5.08
N GLY A 112 -4.68 7.37 -6.17
CA GLY A 112 -5.09 8.64 -6.78
C GLY A 112 -6.43 8.56 -7.53
N ALA A 113 -6.71 7.45 -8.22
CA ALA A 113 -7.95 7.25 -8.96
C ALA A 113 -9.18 7.04 -8.07
N LYS A 114 -8.97 6.71 -6.79
CA LYS A 114 -10.02 6.42 -5.81
C LYS A 114 -10.21 7.56 -4.77
N ASN A 115 -9.67 8.75 -5.03
CA ASN A 115 -9.94 10.02 -4.32
C ASN A 115 -10.64 11.01 -5.26
#